data_AF-A0A2A2G9Q3-F1
#
_entry.id   AF-A0A2A2G9Q3-F1
#
_cell.length_a   1.000
_cell.length_b   1.000
_cell.length_c   1.000
_cell.angle_alpha   90.00
_cell.angle_beta   90.00
_cell.angle_gamma   90.00
#
_symmetry.space_group_name_H-M   'P 1'
#
loop_
_entity.id
_entity.type
_entity.pdbx_description
1 polymer ?
#
loop_
_entity_poly.entity_id
_entity_poly.type
_entity_poly.pdbx_seq_one_letter_code
_entity_poly.pdbx_strand_id
1 'polypeptide(L)'
;MSELDNTDYEAYEQDIKVLVDTLRKCFNAEKARYSVVGHQNTLYIEIEGLDDLNPEEISEVAEPVLDELDMDFDEISLLPLKN
;
A
#
# COMPACT_ATOMS: atom_id res chain seq x y z
N MET A 1 10.24 22.35 17.79
CA MET A 1 11.09 21.24 17.33
C MET A 1 10.25 20.01 17.57
N SER A 2 9.77 19.40 16.50
CA SER A 2 8.83 18.27 16.52
C SER A 2 9.58 17.01 16.95
N GLU A 3 9.40 16.63 18.21
CA GLU A 3 9.60 15.26 18.66
C GLU A 3 8.53 14.42 17.96
N LEU A 4 8.82 13.96 16.74
CA LEU A 4 8.11 12.82 16.16
C LEU A 4 8.59 11.61 16.96
N ASP A 5 7.79 11.27 17.96
CA ASP A 5 7.99 10.12 18.85
C ASP A 5 8.19 8.86 18.00
N ASN A 6 9.19 8.03 18.32
CA ASN A 6 9.44 6.75 17.62
C ASN A 6 8.18 5.87 17.55
N THR A 7 7.25 6.07 18.48
CA THR A 7 5.95 5.40 18.57
C THR A 7 5.05 5.65 17.36
N ASP A 8 5.05 6.87 16.80
CA ASP A 8 4.21 7.20 15.63
C ASP A 8 4.74 6.52 14.37
N TYR A 9 6.06 6.35 14.28
CA TYR A 9 6.71 5.69 13.16
C TYR A 9 6.44 4.17 13.15
N GLU A 10 6.42 3.55 14.33
CA GLU A 10 6.10 2.11 14.48
C GLU A 10 4.63 1.81 14.16
N ALA A 11 3.69 2.66 14.60
CA ALA A 11 2.27 2.51 14.31
C ALA A 11 2.01 2.62 12.79
N TYR A 12 2.58 3.64 12.17
CA TYR A 12 2.52 3.87 10.72
C TYR A 12 3.06 2.68 9.91
N GLU A 13 4.19 2.08 10.33
CA GLU A 13 4.72 0.90 9.62
C GLU A 13 3.81 -0.32 9.75
N GLN A 14 3.09 -0.47 10.88
CA GLN A 14 2.11 -1.54 11.05
C GLN A 14 0.90 -1.34 10.13
N ASP A 15 0.38 -0.12 10.03
CA ASP A 15 -0.76 0.18 9.17
C ASP A 15 -0.45 -0.12 7.70
N ILE A 16 0.74 0.27 7.23
CA ILE A 16 1.21 -0.10 5.87
C ILE A 16 1.29 -1.62 5.70
N LYS A 17 1.82 -2.34 6.69
CA LYS A 17 1.88 -3.82 6.62
C LYS A 17 0.50 -4.45 6.54
N VAL A 18 -0.48 -3.92 7.29
CA VAL A 18 -1.87 -4.38 7.25
C VAL A 18 -2.48 -4.09 5.88
N LEU A 19 -2.26 -2.89 5.33
CA LEU A 19 -2.72 -2.53 4.00
C LEU A 19 -2.16 -3.46 2.93
N VAL A 20 -0.84 -3.62 2.91
CA VAL A 20 -0.13 -4.44 1.92
C VAL A 20 -0.55 -5.90 2.03
N ASP A 21 -0.71 -6.43 3.24
CA ASP A 21 -1.18 -7.81 3.44
C ASP A 21 -2.64 -8.01 3.03
N THR A 22 -3.50 -7.01 3.28
CA THR A 22 -4.90 -7.03 2.88
C THR A 22 -5.02 -7.01 1.36
N LEU A 23 -4.34 -6.08 0.69
CA LEU A 23 -4.31 -6.02 -0.78
C LEU A 23 -3.73 -7.30 -1.36
N ARG A 24 -2.62 -7.82 -0.81
CA ARG A 24 -2.04 -9.10 -1.23
C ARG A 24 -3.06 -10.24 -1.19
N LYS A 25 -3.85 -10.33 -0.12
CA LYS A 25 -4.93 -11.32 0.02
C LYS A 25 -6.06 -11.09 -0.98
N CYS A 26 -6.50 -9.84 -1.17
CA CYS A 26 -7.54 -9.51 -2.14
C CYS A 26 -7.14 -9.89 -3.57
N PHE A 27 -5.88 -9.65 -3.94
CA PHE A 27 -5.33 -10.00 -5.25
C PHE A 27 -4.84 -11.46 -5.34
N ASN A 28 -5.01 -12.27 -4.30
CA ASN A 28 -4.48 -13.65 -4.22
C ASN A 28 -2.99 -13.77 -4.59
N ALA A 29 -2.20 -12.76 -4.25
CA ALA A 29 -0.78 -12.71 -4.57
C ALA A 29 0.06 -13.45 -3.52
N GLU A 30 1.11 -14.15 -3.96
CA GLU A 30 2.04 -14.79 -3.01
C GLU A 30 2.95 -13.75 -2.36
N LYS A 31 3.40 -12.76 -3.14
CA LYS A 31 4.33 -11.72 -2.72
C LYS A 31 3.76 -10.33 -2.93
N ALA A 32 4.06 -9.46 -1.98
CA ALA A 32 3.88 -8.02 -2.10
C ALA A 32 5.08 -7.30 -1.47
N ARG A 33 5.38 -6.10 -1.97
CA ARG A 33 6.36 -5.17 -1.43
C ARG A 33 5.75 -3.79 -1.34
N TYR A 34 6.33 -2.95 -0.51
CA TYR A 34 5.96 -1.55 -0.44
C TYR A 34 7.20 -0.67 -0.38
N SER A 35 7.06 0.57 -0.86
CA SER A 35 8.08 1.59 -0.80
C SER A 35 7.43 2.93 -0.49
N VAL A 36 7.88 3.56 0.60
CA VAL A 36 7.44 4.88 1.01
C VAL A 36 8.40 5.91 0.45
N VAL A 37 7.87 6.85 -0.33
CA VAL A 37 8.64 7.97 -0.88
C VAL A 37 8.35 9.22 -0.08
N GLY A 38 9.12 9.42 0.99
CA GLY A 38 8.87 10.47 1.99
C GLY A 38 8.95 11.92 1.48
N HIS A 39 9.55 12.18 0.32
CA HIS A 39 9.56 13.52 -0.28
C HIS A 39 8.31 13.83 -1.13
N GLN A 40 7.52 12.80 -1.47
CA GLN A 40 6.25 12.91 -2.19
C GLN A 40 5.05 12.52 -1.33
N ASN A 41 5.30 12.07 -0.09
CA ASN A 41 4.29 11.45 0.76
C ASN A 41 3.47 10.39 0.00
N THR A 42 4.17 9.58 -0.81
CA THR A 42 3.56 8.60 -1.72
C THR A 42 3.92 7.19 -1.29
N LEU A 43 2.92 6.30 -1.26
CA LEU A 43 3.11 4.87 -1.03
C LEU A 43 3.04 4.11 -2.35
N TYR A 44 4.11 3.41 -2.70
CA TYR A 44 4.10 2.46 -3.80
C TYR A 44 3.94 1.06 -3.23
N ILE A 45 2.93 0.33 -3.71
CA ILE A 45 2.67 -1.06 -3.33
C ILE A 45 2.83 -1.94 -4.57
N GLU A 46 3.86 -2.78 -4.54
CA GLU A 46 4.16 -3.73 -5.60
C GLU A 46 3.55 -5.10 -5.27
N ILE A 47 2.62 -5.60 -6.07
CA ILE A 47 1.95 -6.89 -5.83
C ILE A 47 2.13 -7.81 -7.05
N GLU A 48 2.47 -9.07 -6.80
CA GLU A 48 2.62 -10.09 -7.83
C GLU A 48 1.25 -10.40 -8.49
N GLY A 49 1.20 -10.43 -9.83
CA GLY A 49 -0.03 -10.73 -10.58
C GLY A 49 -0.94 -9.54 -10.86
N LEU A 50 -0.60 -8.31 -10.43
CA LEU A 50 -1.34 -7.11 -10.85
C LEU A 50 -1.23 -6.82 -12.35
N ASP A 51 -0.19 -7.31 -13.02
CA ASP A 51 0.00 -7.16 -14.46
C ASP A 51 -0.97 -8.01 -15.30
N ASP A 52 -1.56 -9.04 -14.70
CA ASP A 52 -2.62 -9.85 -15.32
C ASP A 52 -4.01 -9.22 -15.17
N LEU A 53 -4.15 -8.19 -14.34
CA LEU A 53 -5.40 -7.47 -14.08
C LEU A 53 -5.43 -6.14 -14.83
N ASN A 54 -6.63 -5.72 -15.22
CA ASN A 54 -6.78 -4.39 -15.80
C ASN A 54 -6.86 -3.32 -14.69
N PRO A 55 -6.54 -2.04 -15.00
CA PRO A 55 -6.57 -0.98 -14.00
C PRO A 55 -7.93 -0.76 -13.32
N GLU A 56 -9.03 -1.05 -14.01
CA GLU A 56 -10.38 -0.91 -13.46
C GLU A 56 -10.66 -2.00 -12.41
N GLU A 57 -10.32 -3.26 -12.69
CA GLU A 57 -10.39 -4.38 -11.74
C GLU A 57 -9.51 -4.13 -10.51
N ILE A 58 -8.32 -3.57 -10.72
CA ILE A 58 -7.42 -3.20 -9.62
C ILE A 58 -8.07 -2.13 -8.74
N SER A 59 -8.65 -1.09 -9.35
CA SER A 59 -9.34 -0.02 -8.62
C SER A 59 -10.54 -0.56 -7.84
N GLU A 60 -11.39 -1.38 -8.46
CA GLU A 60 -12.57 -1.96 -7.82
C GLU A 60 -12.24 -2.77 -6.56
N VAL A 61 -11.08 -3.44 -6.55
CA VAL A 61 -10.62 -4.25 -5.41
C VAL A 61 -9.87 -3.40 -4.38
N ALA A 62 -9.05 -2.45 -4.84
CA ALA A 62 -8.19 -1.66 -3.96
C ALA A 62 -8.91 -0.48 -3.29
N GLU A 63 -9.79 0.22 -4.00
CA GLU A 63 -10.57 1.36 -3.47
C GLU A 63 -11.20 1.07 -2.11
N PRO A 64 -12.01 -0.01 -1.93
CA PRO A 64 -12.63 -0.27 -0.63
C PRO A 64 -11.62 -0.54 0.49
N VAL A 65 -10.45 -1.12 0.17
CA VAL A 65 -9.38 -1.38 1.14
C VAL A 65 -8.68 -0.07 1.53
N LEU A 66 -8.44 0.81 0.56
CA LEU A 66 -7.82 2.11 0.76
C LEU A 66 -8.77 3.09 1.48
N ASP A 67 -10.07 3.01 1.23
CA ASP A 67 -11.08 3.81 1.92
C ASP A 67 -11.27 3.35 3.38
N GLU A 68 -11.08 2.06 3.67
CA GLU A 68 -11.17 1.52 5.03
C GLU A 68 -9.94 1.87 5.88
N LEU A 69 -8.76 1.80 5.26
CA LEU A 69 -7.49 2.15 5.88
C LEU A 69 -7.21 3.62 5.58
N ASP A 70 -7.75 4.51 6.42
CA ASP A 70 -7.56 5.97 6.36
C ASP A 70 -6.06 6.32 6.49
N MET A 71 -5.38 6.33 5.36
CA MET A 71 -3.94 6.44 5.25
C MET A 71 -3.57 7.89 4.96
N ASP A 72 -2.68 8.47 5.77
CA ASP A 72 -2.23 9.88 5.66
C ASP A 72 -1.32 10.17 4.43
N PHE A 73 -1.42 9.39 3.36
CA PHE A 73 -0.62 9.55 2.14
C PHE A 73 -1.32 10.46 1.13
N ASP A 74 -0.53 11.27 0.44
CA ASP A 74 -1.05 12.14 -0.63
C ASP A 74 -1.47 11.32 -1.85
N GLU A 75 -0.76 10.21 -2.11
CA GLU A 75 -1.03 9.29 -3.22
C GLU A 75 -0.61 7.87 -2.86
N ILE A 76 -1.43 6.88 -3.26
CA ILE A 76 -1.12 5.45 -3.14
C ILE A 76 -1.16 4.85 -4.55
N SER A 77 -0.05 4.26 -4.97
CA SER A 77 0.11 3.70 -6.31
C SER A 77 0.36 2.20 -6.24
N LEU A 78 -0.50 1.44 -6.94
CA LEU A 78 -0.41 -0.01 -7.08
C LEU A 78 0.39 -0.33 -8.34
N LEU A 79 1.44 -1.13 -8.18
CA LEU A 79 2.34 -1.51 -9.26
C LEU A 79 2.49 -3.04 -9.32
N PRO A 80 2.67 -3.62 -10.51
CA PRO A 80 3.00 -5.04 -10.60
C PRO A 80 4.40 -5.32 -10.07
N LEU A 81 4.52 -6.33 -9.18
CA LEU A 81 5.80 -6.81 -8.68
C LEU A 81 6.52 -7.57 -9.80
N LYS A 82 7.52 -6.95 -10.40
CA LYS A 82 8.38 -7.61 -11.40
C LYS A 82 9.44 -8.46 -10.68
N ASN A 83 9.44 -9.76 -10.97
CA ASN A 83 10.45 -10.72 -10.48
C ASN A 83 11.84 -10.46 -11.08
#